data_AF-A0A7W1ZIA6-F1
#
_entry.id   AF-A0A7W1ZIA6-F1
#
_cell.length_a   1.000
_cell.length_b   1.000
_cell.length_c   1.000
_cell.angle_alpha   90.00
_cell.angle_beta   90.00
_cell.angle_gamma   90.00
#
_symmetry.space_group_name_H-M   'P 1'
#
loop_
_entity.id
_entity.type
_entity.pdbx_description
1 polymer ?
#
loop_
_entity_poly.entity_id
_entity_poly.type
_entity_poly.pdbx_seq_one_letter_code
_entity_poly.pdbx_strand_id
1 'polypeptide(L)'
;MIFPDKSAVLEIQSQLIERYSGIHGLRDEGALESALNTAENRAFYEDAPVDILAATYAFHLSQAHAFLDGNKRIADVPSPVFF
;
A
#
# COMPACT_ATOMS: atom_id res chain seq x y z
N MET A 1 10.32 -8.64 10.05
CA MET A 1 9.40 -7.99 9.12
C MET A 1 9.19 -6.56 9.56
N ILE A 2 9.46 -5.62 8.67
CA ILE A 2 9.09 -4.21 8.84
C ILE A 2 7.79 -4.02 8.05
N PHE A 3 6.96 -3.02 8.34
CA PHE A 3 5.78 -2.63 7.54
C PHE A 3 5.92 -1.13 7.22
N PRO A 4 5.47 -0.64 6.04
CA PRO A 4 5.61 0.77 5.71
C PRO A 4 4.58 1.57 6.49
N ASP A 5 5.01 2.63 7.15
CA ASP A 5 4.10 3.58 7.77
C ASP A 5 3.20 4.24 6.72
N LYS A 6 1.96 4.57 7.10
CA LYS A 6 1.01 5.31 6.25
C LYS A 6 1.63 6.55 5.61
N SER A 7 2.45 7.29 6.37
CA SER A 7 3.16 8.48 5.88
C SER A 7 4.12 8.16 4.72
N ALA A 8 4.85 7.05 4.80
CA ALA A 8 5.73 6.61 3.72
C ALA A 8 4.93 6.25 2.46
N VAL A 9 3.78 5.60 2.61
CA VAL A 9 2.89 5.27 1.49
C VAL A 9 2.32 6.54 0.83
N LEU A 10 1.93 7.53 1.65
CA LEU A 10 1.46 8.84 1.17
C LEU A 10 2.56 9.58 0.40
N GLU A 11 3.78 9.58 0.93
CA GLU A 11 4.94 10.23 0.29
C GLU A 11 5.27 9.58 -1.05
N ILE A 12 5.37 8.25 -1.08
CA ILE A 12 5.62 7.51 -2.33
C ILE A 12 4.50 7.77 -3.34
N GLN A 13 3.23 7.80 -2.91
CA GLN A 13 2.12 8.11 -3.81
C GLN A 13 2.26 9.52 -4.40
N SER A 14 2.63 10.52 -3.60
CA SER A 14 2.87 11.89 -4.10
C SER A 14 3.98 11.90 -5.15
N GLN A 15 5.11 11.22 -4.88
CA GLN A 15 6.23 11.12 -5.82
C GLN A 15 5.81 10.44 -7.14
N LEU A 16 4.93 9.43 -7.08
CA LEU A 16 4.41 8.76 -8.29
C LEU A 16 3.50 9.67 -9.11
N ILE A 17 2.67 10.49 -8.47
CA ILE A 17 1.82 11.46 -9.17
C ILE A 17 2.68 12.56 -9.79
N GLU A 18 3.68 13.07 -9.07
CA GLU A 18 4.63 14.07 -9.59
C GLU A 18 5.40 13.53 -10.81
N ARG A 19 5.82 12.27 -10.77
CA ARG A 19 6.62 11.65 -11.84
C ARG A 19 5.81 11.28 -13.07
N TYR A 20 4.60 10.76 -12.89
CA TYR A 20 3.81 10.15 -13.98
C TYR A 20 2.52 10.91 -14.28
N SER A 21 2.35 12.10 -13.71
CA SER A 21 1.11 12.89 -13.72
C SER A 21 -0.07 12.18 -13.04
N GLY A 22 -1.11 12.95 -12.70
CA GLY A 22 -2.33 12.44 -12.10
C GLY A 22 -2.93 13.41 -11.09
N ILE A 23 -3.84 12.91 -10.28
CA ILE A 23 -4.53 13.70 -9.25
C ILE A 23 -3.93 13.39 -7.88
N HIS A 24 -3.41 14.42 -7.22
CA HIS A 24 -3.01 14.33 -5.82
C HIS A 24 -4.24 14.21 -4.93
N GLY A 25 -4.11 13.43 -3.85
CA GLY A 25 -5.04 13.44 -2.74
C GLY A 25 -5.53 12.06 -2.34
N LEU A 26 -5.87 11.99 -1.05
CA LEU A 26 -6.48 10.84 -0.42
C LEU A 26 -8.00 10.96 -0.58
N ARG A 27 -8.63 9.91 -1.10
CA ARG A 27 -10.08 9.79 -1.21
C ARG A 27 -10.69 9.28 0.09
N ASP A 28 -10.07 8.26 0.66
CA ASP A 28 -10.57 7.58 1.85
C ASP A 28 -9.38 7.07 2.68
N GLU A 29 -9.19 7.69 3.85
CA GLU A 29 -8.12 7.33 4.79
C GLU A 29 -8.37 5.98 5.46
N GLY A 30 -9.62 5.67 5.80
CA GLY A 30 -9.97 4.38 6.40
C GLY A 30 -9.75 3.23 5.44
N ALA A 31 -10.00 3.44 4.14
CA ALA A 31 -9.66 2.46 3.10
C ALA A 31 -8.15 2.23 2.98
N LEU A 32 -7.34 3.28 3.10
CA LEU A 32 -5.87 3.15 3.11
C LEU A 32 -5.42 2.34 4.32
N GLU A 33 -5.84 2.72 5.53
CA GLU A 33 -5.45 2.05 6.76
C GLU A 33 -5.89 0.58 6.77
N SER A 34 -7.10 0.30 6.30
CA SER A 34 -7.60 -1.07 6.17
C SER A 34 -6.72 -1.91 5.23
N ALA A 35 -6.28 -1.34 4.10
CA ALA A 35 -5.40 -2.03 3.16
C ALA A 35 -4.03 -2.35 3.76
N LEU A 36 -3.40 -1.38 4.44
CA LEU A 36 -2.10 -1.54 5.08
C LEU A 36 -2.15 -2.59 6.20
N ASN A 37 -3.16 -2.49 7.07
CA ASN A 37 -3.33 -3.38 8.21
C ASN A 37 -3.62 -4.84 7.80
N THR A 38 -4.10 -5.09 6.58
CA THR A 38 -4.42 -6.47 6.15
C THR A 38 -3.17 -7.35 6.07
N ALA A 39 -2.05 -6.81 5.55
CA ALA A 39 -0.79 -7.56 5.49
C ALA A 39 -0.22 -7.79 6.91
N GLU A 40 -0.25 -6.79 7.78
CA GLU A 40 0.17 -6.91 9.18
C GLU A 40 -0.63 -7.97 9.94
N ASN A 41 -1.95 -7.96 9.77
CA ASN A 41 -2.84 -8.94 10.38
C ASN A 41 -2.52 -10.36 9.89
N ARG A 42 -2.30 -10.57 8.58
CA ARG A 42 -1.93 -11.90 8.07
C ARG A 42 -0.56 -12.36 8.57
N ALA A 43 0.40 -11.46 8.70
CA ALA A 43 1.70 -11.79 9.28
C ALA A 43 1.55 -12.23 10.75
N PHE A 44 0.73 -11.53 11.52
CA PHE A 44 0.53 -11.82 12.94
C PHE A 44 -0.29 -13.09 13.21
N TYR A 45 -1.39 -13.28 12.47
CA TYR A 45 -2.34 -14.37 12.74
C TYR A 45 -2.11 -15.63 11.91
N GLU A 46 -1.53 -15.52 10.72
CA GLU A 46 -1.38 -16.66 9.79
C GLU A 46 0.08 -17.11 9.63
N ASP A 47 1.06 -16.39 10.18
CA ASP A 47 2.50 -16.60 9.95
C ASP A 47 2.81 -16.73 8.45
N ALA A 48 2.12 -15.92 7.64
CA ALA A 48 2.17 -16.02 6.19
C ALA A 48 3.58 -15.65 5.68
N PRO A 49 4.09 -16.35 4.65
CA PRO A 49 5.40 -16.08 4.11
C PRO A 49 5.45 -14.73 3.38
N VAL A 50 6.67 -14.19 3.24
CA VAL A 50 6.96 -12.85 2.69
C VAL A 50 6.32 -12.59 1.33
N ASP A 51 6.32 -13.58 0.43
CA ASP A 51 5.73 -13.49 -0.90
C ASP A 51 4.20 -13.34 -0.84
N ILE A 52 3.53 -14.05 0.07
CA ILE A 52 2.10 -13.93 0.31
C ILE A 52 1.74 -12.58 0.92
N LEU A 53 2.58 -12.05 1.80
CA LEU A 53 2.36 -10.74 2.42
C LEU A 53 2.57 -9.59 1.42
N ALA A 54 3.58 -9.69 0.56
CA ALA A 54 3.78 -8.77 -0.55
C ALA A 54 2.58 -8.78 -1.52
N ALA A 55 2.10 -9.96 -1.89
CA ALA A 55 0.93 -10.10 -2.75
C ALA A 55 -0.35 -9.54 -2.08
N THR A 56 -0.53 -9.78 -0.78
CA THR A 56 -1.66 -9.24 0.00
C THR A 56 -1.61 -7.71 -0.02
N TYR A 57 -0.45 -7.13 0.26
CA TYR A 57 -0.28 -5.68 0.30
C TYR A 57 -0.59 -5.02 -1.05
N ALA A 58 -0.01 -5.54 -2.15
CA ALA A 58 -0.25 -5.05 -3.49
C ALA A 58 -1.74 -5.18 -3.89
N PHE A 59 -2.35 -6.33 -3.63
CA PHE A 59 -3.76 -6.57 -3.94
C PHE A 59 -4.67 -5.59 -3.20
N HIS A 60 -4.52 -5.47 -1.88
CA HIS A 60 -5.40 -4.64 -1.06
C HIS A 60 -5.21 -3.14 -1.34
N LEU A 61 -3.99 -2.66 -1.58
CA LEU A 61 -3.77 -1.27 -2.01
C LEU A 61 -4.40 -0.97 -3.36
N SER A 62 -4.28 -1.89 -4.33
CA SER A 62 -4.88 -1.71 -5.65
C SER A 62 -6.41 -1.64 -5.57
N GLN A 63 -7.02 -2.43 -4.69
CA GLN A 63 -8.47 -2.59 -4.60
C GLN A 63 -9.15 -1.64 -3.61
N ALA A 64 -8.42 -1.08 -2.65
CA ALA A 64 -8.98 -0.15 -1.66
C ALA A 64 -9.48 1.15 -2.28
N HIS A 65 -8.94 1.53 -3.44
CA HIS A 65 -9.23 2.81 -4.09
C HIS A 65 -9.07 3.98 -3.10
N ALA A 66 -8.06 3.93 -2.24
CA ALA A 66 -7.88 4.91 -1.17
C ALA A 66 -7.46 6.29 -1.70
N PHE A 67 -6.80 6.34 -2.86
CA PHE A 67 -6.34 7.59 -3.49
C PHE A 67 -7.28 8.04 -4.60
N LEU A 68 -7.28 9.35 -4.88
CA LEU A 68 -8.01 9.92 -6.01
C LEU A 68 -7.49 9.40 -7.36
N ASP A 69 -6.18 9.14 -7.45
CA ASP A 69 -5.52 8.52 -8.59
C ASP A 69 -4.27 7.73 -8.11
N GLY A 70 -3.76 6.84 -8.95
CA GLY A 70 -2.49 6.15 -8.71
C GLY A 70 -2.58 4.88 -7.86
N ASN A 71 -3.79 4.41 -7.50
CA ASN A 71 -3.98 3.20 -6.67
C ASN A 71 -3.22 1.96 -7.18
N LYS A 72 -3.26 1.71 -8.50
CA LYS A 72 -2.51 0.59 -9.10
C LYS A 72 -1.00 0.85 -9.12
N ARG A 73 -0.59 2.11 -9.27
CA ARG A 73 0.84 2.49 -9.32
C ARG A 73 1.50 2.33 -7.96
N ILE A 74 0.85 2.77 -6.88
CA ILE A 74 1.36 2.60 -5.52
C ILE A 74 1.37 1.12 -5.10
N ALA A 75 0.39 0.33 -5.57
CA ALA A 75 0.35 -1.12 -5.33
C ALA A 75 1.47 -1.90 -6.01
N ASP A 76 1.97 -1.41 -7.16
CA ASP A 76 3.05 -2.05 -7.93
C ASP A 76 4.45 -1.62 -7.46
N VAL A 77 4.54 -0.65 -6.54
CA VAL A 77 5.82 -0.28 -5.95
C VAL A 77 6.37 -1.48 -5.18
N PRO A 78 7.60 -1.94 -5.48
CA PRO A 78 8.25 -2.97 -4.68
C PRO A 78 8.36 -2.44 -3.25
N SER A 79 7.58 -3.05 -2.36
CA SER A 79 7.54 -2.64 -0.96
C SER A 79 8.91 -2.95 -0.34
N PRO A 80 9.63 -1.97 0.24
CA PRO A 80 10.98 -2.15 0.78
C PRO A 80 11.05 -3.01 2.07
N VAL A 81 10.01 -3.79 2.32
CA VAL A 81 9.46 -4.06 3.65
C VAL A 81 9.48 -5.56 3.99
N PHE A 82 9.49 -6.43 2.98
CA PHE A 82 9.40 -7.87 3.18
C PHE A 82 10.77 -8.55 3.06
N PHE A 83 11.68 -8.24 4.01
CA PHE A 83 12.89 -9.06 4.27
C PHE A 83 12.72 -9.84 5.58
#